data_AF-A0A226XAW8-F1
#
_entry.id   AF-A0A226XAW8-F1
#
_cell.length_a   1.000
_cell.length_b   1.000
_cell.length_c   1.000
_cell.angle_alpha   90.00
_cell.angle_beta   90.00
_cell.angle_gamma   90.00
#
_symmetry.space_group_name_H-M   'P 1'
#
loop_
_entity.id
_entity.type
_entity.pdbx_description
1 polymer ?
#
loop_
_entity_poly.entity_id
_entity_poly.type
_entity_poly.pdbx_seq_one_letter_code
_entity_poly.pdbx_strand_id
1 'polypeptide(L)'
;MAMDTTEEADLLEFDLDGKPVKAWVWSSVFKEGDEVEVVAERSGDRWQGYGIRRITDRIVALHPHCSRGRRAHYRAVFSLWAKVVVPVVVAFILCGLGYAYFRYGSDVNWRGVSTELVLAGIAGGGLYGLVAFRISSKMMGFVRLAEGIFQEFGWKDVKNIDLPAITKKSKQPGAPGALGVLYFRY
;
A
#
# COMPACT_ATOMS: atom_id res chain seq x y z
N MET A 1 6.42 -23.15 -13.10
CA MET A 1 7.55 -22.21 -12.95
C MET A 1 7.33 -21.49 -11.63
N ALA A 2 8.11 -21.80 -10.61
CA ALA A 2 8.07 -21.03 -9.37
C ALA A 2 8.66 -19.66 -9.69
N MET A 3 7.87 -18.61 -9.50
CA MET A 3 8.37 -17.23 -9.52
C MET A 3 9.45 -17.17 -8.44
N ASP A 4 10.68 -16.85 -8.81
CA ASP A 4 11.71 -16.45 -7.86
C ASP A 4 11.18 -15.19 -7.15
N THR A 5 10.75 -15.35 -5.90
CA THR A 5 10.15 -14.28 -5.08
C THR A 5 11.20 -13.52 -4.27
N THR A 6 12.48 -13.59 -4.66
CA THR A 6 13.49 -12.71 -4.11
C THR A 6 13.18 -11.29 -4.59
N GLU A 7 12.49 -10.50 -3.75
CA GLU A 7 12.28 -9.09 -4.02
C GLU A 7 13.67 -8.43 -4.17
N GLU A 8 13.99 -7.94 -5.38
CA GLU A 8 15.22 -7.20 -5.66
C GLU A 8 15.17 -5.85 -4.92
N ALA A 9 15.70 -5.82 -3.71
CA ALA A 9 15.96 -4.62 -2.95
C ALA A 9 17.44 -4.23 -3.07
N ASP A 10 17.71 -2.94 -3.22
CA ASP A 10 19.07 -2.42 -3.28
C ASP A 10 19.67 -2.35 -1.88
N LEU A 11 20.76 -3.08 -1.69
CA LEU A 11 21.59 -2.97 -0.50
C LEU A 11 22.63 -1.88 -0.70
N LEU A 12 22.48 -0.78 0.03
CA LEU A 12 23.40 0.34 0.02
C LEU A 12 24.34 0.26 1.22
N GLU A 13 25.64 0.35 0.98
CA GLU A 13 26.66 0.58 2.00
C GLU A 13 27.35 1.91 1.70
N PHE A 14 27.25 2.86 2.62
CA PHE A 14 27.82 4.20 2.45
C PHE A 14 28.25 4.78 3.79
N ASP A 15 29.11 5.80 3.75
CA ASP A 15 29.51 6.56 4.93
C ASP A 15 28.70 7.86 4.98
N LEU A 16 28.16 8.18 6.16
CA LEU A 16 27.46 9.43 6.41
C LEU A 16 28.06 10.07 7.66
N ASP A 17 28.76 11.19 7.49
CA ASP A 17 29.46 11.92 8.56
C ASP A 17 30.43 11.03 9.38
N GLY A 18 31.19 10.15 8.72
CA GLY A 18 32.13 9.23 9.36
C GLY A 18 31.46 8.03 10.04
N LYS A 19 30.16 7.80 9.79
CA LYS A 19 29.40 6.66 10.29
C LYS A 19 29.10 5.70 9.13
N PRO A 20 29.54 4.43 9.21
CA PRO A 20 29.20 3.43 8.21
C PRO A 20 27.73 3.03 8.36
N VAL A 21 26.94 3.31 7.31
CA VAL A 21 25.52 2.99 7.22
C VAL A 21 25.32 1.89 6.17
N LYS A 22 24.51 0.90 6.53
CA LYS A 22 24.02 -0.16 5.65
C LYS A 22 22.50 -0.05 5.56
N ALA A 23 21.94 0.21 4.40
CA ALA A 23 20.50 0.42 4.22
C ALA A 23 19.92 -0.53 3.17
N TRP A 24 18.77 -1.13 3.48
CA TRP A 24 17.99 -1.92 2.54
C TRP A 24 16.83 -1.05 2.06
N VAL A 25 16.86 -0.64 0.80
CA VAL A 25 15.81 0.18 0.19
C VAL A 25 15.28 -0.49 -1.07
N TRP A 26 14.04 -0.20 -1.44
CA TRP A 26 13.45 -0.86 -2.61
C TRP A 26 14.21 -0.52 -3.90
N SER A 27 14.58 0.73 -4.12
CA SER A 27 15.46 1.12 -5.22
C SER A 27 16.23 2.39 -4.86
N SER A 28 17.53 2.39 -5.14
CA SER A 28 18.39 3.54 -4.95
C SER A 28 18.35 4.47 -6.15
N VAL A 29 18.04 5.74 -5.88
CA VAL A 29 18.18 6.85 -6.84
C VAL A 29 19.14 7.93 -6.33
N PHE A 30 19.88 7.61 -5.27
CA PHE A 30 20.85 8.48 -4.63
C PHE A 30 22.24 8.24 -5.21
N LYS A 31 23.02 9.31 -5.30
CA LYS A 31 24.38 9.30 -5.82
C LYS A 31 25.32 9.89 -4.78
N GLU A 32 26.61 9.57 -4.91
CA GLU A 32 27.64 10.20 -4.11
C GLU A 32 27.63 11.72 -4.29
N GLY A 33 27.71 12.45 -3.17
CA GLY A 33 27.56 13.90 -3.13
C GLY A 33 26.12 14.40 -2.94
N ASP A 34 25.11 13.53 -2.93
CA ASP A 34 23.75 13.93 -2.54
C ASP A 34 23.66 14.24 -1.04
N GLU A 35 23.06 15.39 -0.71
CA GLU A 35 22.71 15.72 0.67
C GLU A 35 21.45 14.93 1.07
N VAL A 36 21.65 13.94 1.96
CA VAL A 36 20.61 13.03 2.40
C VAL A 36 20.52 12.98 3.92
N GLU A 37 19.32 12.71 4.39
CA GLU A 37 19.07 12.35 5.78
C GLU A 37 18.61 10.89 5.85
N VAL A 38 19.09 10.19 6.87
CA VAL A 38 18.87 8.75 7.00
C VAL A 38 18.32 8.43 8.38
N VAL A 39 17.22 7.69 8.42
CA VAL A 39 16.73 7.05 9.64
C VAL A 39 17.39 5.69 9.76
N ALA A 40 18.20 5.52 10.79
CA ALA A 40 18.96 4.29 11.03
C ALA A 40 18.92 3.91 12.51
N GLU A 41 18.99 2.60 12.77
CA GLU A 41 19.16 2.03 14.10
C GLU A 41 20.60 1.52 14.28
N ARG A 42 21.14 1.67 15.49
CA ARG A 42 22.48 1.16 15.82
C ARG A 42 22.44 -0.37 15.87
N SER A 43 23.23 -1.04 15.04
CA SER A 43 23.37 -2.50 15.01
C SER A 43 24.83 -2.89 15.22
N GLY A 44 25.24 -2.99 16.48
CA GLY A 44 26.63 -3.19 16.89
C GLY A 44 27.53 -2.03 16.45
N ASP A 45 28.52 -2.35 15.61
CA ASP A 45 29.50 -1.39 15.08
C ASP A 45 29.04 -0.66 13.82
N ARG A 46 27.88 -1.04 13.25
CA ARG A 46 27.32 -0.43 12.03
C ARG A 46 25.95 0.18 12.29
N TRP A 47 25.52 1.06 11.41
CA TRP A 47 24.17 1.62 11.42
C TRP A 47 23.31 0.94 10.37
N GLN A 48 22.15 0.44 10.76
CA GLN A 48 21.17 -0.16 9.86
C GLN A 48 20.14 0.89 9.44
N GLY A 49 20.22 1.36 8.20
CA GLY A 49 19.28 2.33 7.62
C GLY A 49 17.96 1.69 7.21
N TYR A 50 16.86 2.39 7.46
CA TYR A 50 15.49 2.00 7.10
C TYR A 50 14.80 3.00 6.17
N GLY A 51 15.28 4.24 6.13
CA GLY A 51 14.77 5.26 5.21
C GLY A 51 15.84 6.28 4.89
N ILE A 52 15.96 6.63 3.61
CA ILE A 52 16.90 7.63 3.10
C ILE A 52 16.06 8.67 2.37
N ARG A 53 16.21 9.95 2.72
CA ARG A 53 15.55 11.06 2.01
C ARG A 53 16.56 12.08 1.51
N ARG A 54 16.37 12.56 0.30
CA ARG A 54 17.09 13.70 -0.27
C ARG A 54 16.21 14.94 -0.14
N ILE A 55 16.77 16.00 0.44
CA ILE A 55 16.01 17.21 0.78
C ILE A 55 15.73 18.07 -0.45
N THR A 56 16.69 18.13 -1.39
CA THR A 56 16.65 19.01 -2.57
C THR A 56 15.45 18.78 -3.47
N ASP A 57 15.06 17.53 -3.72
CA ASP A 57 13.95 17.16 -4.60
C ASP A 57 12.82 16.39 -3.91
N ARG A 58 12.88 16.31 -2.56
CA ARG A 58 11.92 15.64 -1.69
C ARG A 58 11.66 14.19 -2.10
N ILE A 59 12.72 13.48 -2.49
CA ILE A 59 12.64 12.05 -2.77
C ILE A 59 13.03 11.27 -1.52
N VAL A 60 12.30 10.18 -1.25
CA VAL A 60 12.57 9.24 -0.17
C VAL A 60 12.54 7.81 -0.71
N ALA A 61 13.54 7.01 -0.35
CA ALA A 61 13.52 5.57 -0.52
C ALA A 61 13.46 4.93 0.86
N LEU A 62 12.63 3.91 0.99
CA LEU A 62 12.33 3.26 2.26
C LEU A 62 12.57 1.78 2.15
N HIS A 63 12.74 1.14 3.31
CA HIS A 63 12.68 -0.30 3.43
C HIS A 63 11.43 -0.84 2.73
N PRO A 64 11.51 -2.04 2.10
CA PRO A 64 10.36 -2.67 1.50
C PRO A 64 9.09 -2.64 2.35
N HIS A 65 7.98 -2.34 1.69
CA HIS A 65 6.61 -2.29 2.20
C HIS A 65 6.34 -1.16 3.20
N CYS A 66 7.32 -0.31 3.52
CA CYS A 66 7.20 0.77 4.49
C CYS A 66 6.69 2.09 3.89
N SER A 67 5.71 2.05 2.98
CA SER A 67 5.29 3.23 2.19
C SER A 67 4.06 3.98 2.73
N ARG A 68 3.38 3.45 3.76
CA ARG A 68 2.11 4.00 4.27
C ARG A 68 2.00 3.88 5.79
N GLY A 69 1.39 4.88 6.42
CA GLY A 69 0.91 4.80 7.80
C GLY A 69 -0.35 3.95 7.92
N ARG A 70 -0.76 3.59 9.14
CA ARG A 70 -1.81 2.58 9.36
C ARG A 70 -3.20 2.98 8.89
N ARG A 71 -3.59 4.25 9.07
CA ARG A 71 -4.91 4.73 8.62
C ARG A 71 -4.93 4.81 7.10
N ALA A 72 -3.84 5.28 6.51
CA ALA A 72 -3.64 5.27 5.06
C ALA A 72 -3.72 3.85 4.48
N HIS A 73 -2.99 2.90 5.08
CA HIS A 73 -2.98 1.51 4.67
C HIS A 73 -4.39 0.89 4.70
N TYR A 74 -5.12 0.99 5.82
CA TYR A 74 -6.48 0.46 5.90
C TYR A 74 -7.47 1.18 4.97
N ARG A 75 -7.34 2.50 4.79
CA ARG A 75 -8.17 3.24 3.82
C ARG A 75 -7.92 2.77 2.39
N ALA A 76 -6.66 2.52 2.03
CA ALA A 76 -6.29 2.00 0.72
C ALA A 76 -6.85 0.59 0.49
N VAL A 77 -6.71 -0.30 1.48
CA VAL A 77 -7.26 -1.66 1.45
C VAL A 77 -8.79 -1.64 1.33
N PHE A 78 -9.46 -0.83 2.15
CA PHE A 78 -10.92 -0.68 2.10
C PHE A 78 -11.39 -0.11 0.76
N SER A 79 -10.70 0.91 0.24
CA SER A 79 -11.01 1.50 -1.07
C SER A 79 -10.87 0.47 -2.19
N LEU A 80 -9.82 -0.35 -2.16
CA LEU A 80 -9.62 -1.41 -3.15
C LEU A 80 -10.69 -2.50 -3.04
N TRP A 81 -10.98 -2.95 -1.81
CA TRP A 81 -12.04 -3.92 -1.54
C TRP A 81 -13.39 -3.43 -2.08
N ALA A 82 -13.78 -2.19 -1.77
CA ALA A 82 -15.05 -1.62 -2.24
C ALA A 82 -15.10 -1.54 -3.77
N LYS A 83 -14.02 -1.11 -4.42
CA LYS A 83 -13.93 -1.02 -5.89
C LYS A 83 -14.06 -2.37 -6.60
N VAL A 84 -13.68 -3.47 -5.95
CA VAL A 84 -13.79 -4.82 -6.50
C VAL A 84 -15.13 -5.45 -6.14
N VAL A 85 -15.55 -5.38 -4.88
CA VAL A 85 -16.73 -6.10 -4.38
C VAL A 85 -18.03 -5.45 -4.81
N VAL A 86 -18.14 -4.12 -4.76
CA VAL A 86 -19.38 -3.41 -5.16
C VAL A 86 -19.82 -3.75 -6.59
N PRO A 87 -18.97 -3.64 -7.63
CA PRO A 87 -19.41 -3.97 -8.99
C PRO A 87 -19.75 -5.46 -9.15
N VAL A 88 -19.03 -6.36 -8.46
CA VAL A 88 -19.33 -7.80 -8.49
C VAL A 88 -20.69 -8.10 -7.85
N VAL A 89 -20.99 -7.49 -6.71
CA VAL A 89 -22.30 -7.64 -6.03
C VAL A 89 -23.42 -7.05 -6.88
N VAL A 90 -23.21 -5.88 -7.50
CA VAL A 90 -24.20 -5.28 -8.41
C VAL A 90 -24.45 -6.19 -9.61
N ALA A 91 -23.39 -6.69 -10.25
CA ALA A 91 -23.52 -7.62 -11.37
C ALA A 91 -24.24 -8.91 -10.96
N PHE A 92 -23.90 -9.49 -9.80
CA PHE A 92 -24.56 -10.65 -9.24
C PHE A 92 -26.07 -10.42 -9.02
N ILE A 93 -26.45 -9.28 -8.44
CA ILE A 93 -27.86 -8.91 -8.24
C ILE A 93 -28.58 -8.77 -9.59
N LEU A 94 -28.00 -8.04 -10.54
CA LEU A 94 -28.61 -7.84 -11.87
C LEU A 94 -28.79 -9.17 -12.61
N CYS A 95 -27.78 -10.05 -12.58
CA CYS A 95 -27.87 -11.38 -13.17
C CYS A 95 -28.94 -12.24 -12.48
N GLY A 96 -29.03 -12.19 -11.14
CA GLY A 96 -30.03 -12.92 -10.37
C GLY A 96 -31.47 -12.46 -10.68
N LEU A 97 -31.68 -11.15 -10.75
CA LEU A 97 -32.97 -10.57 -11.13
C LEU A 97 -33.35 -10.89 -12.58
N GLY A 98 -32.39 -10.80 -13.50
CA GLY A 98 -32.59 -11.19 -14.90
C GLY A 98 -32.96 -12.67 -15.04
N TYR A 99 -32.24 -13.55 -14.35
CA TYR A 99 -32.55 -14.98 -14.31
C TYR A 99 -33.97 -15.23 -13.78
N ALA A 100 -34.37 -14.60 -12.68
CA ALA A 100 -35.71 -14.73 -12.11
C ALA A 100 -36.78 -14.28 -13.11
N TYR A 101 -36.57 -13.14 -13.79
CA TYR A 101 -37.46 -12.64 -14.84
C TYR A 101 -37.65 -13.66 -15.96
N PHE A 102 -36.57 -14.19 -16.53
CA PHE A 102 -36.65 -15.13 -17.65
C PHE A 102 -37.24 -16.49 -17.26
N ARG A 103 -37.04 -16.92 -16.01
CA ARG A 103 -37.48 -18.24 -15.56
C ARG A 103 -38.94 -18.29 -15.09
N TYR A 104 -39.42 -17.22 -14.47
CA TYR A 104 -40.72 -17.18 -13.79
C TYR A 104 -41.62 -16.02 -14.23
N GLY A 105 -41.11 -15.07 -15.03
CA GLY A 105 -41.91 -13.98 -15.60
C GLY A 105 -42.62 -13.13 -14.55
N SER A 106 -43.96 -13.06 -14.66
CA SER A 106 -44.82 -12.29 -13.75
C SER A 106 -45.01 -12.94 -12.37
N ASP A 107 -44.72 -14.24 -12.23
CA ASP A 107 -44.99 -15.00 -11.01
C ASP A 107 -43.85 -14.89 -9.98
N VAL A 108 -42.83 -14.09 -10.29
CA VAL A 108 -41.68 -13.85 -9.39
C VAL A 108 -42.14 -13.08 -8.15
N ASN A 109 -41.83 -13.63 -6.97
CA ASN A 109 -41.85 -12.85 -5.73
C ASN A 109 -40.64 -11.89 -5.68
N TRP A 110 -40.78 -10.73 -6.31
CA TRP A 110 -39.71 -9.73 -6.44
C TRP A 110 -39.13 -9.27 -5.11
N ARG A 111 -39.95 -9.16 -4.07
CA ARG A 111 -39.48 -8.78 -2.73
C ARG A 111 -38.62 -9.86 -2.09
N GLY A 112 -39.04 -11.12 -2.20
CA GLY A 112 -38.28 -12.26 -1.68
C GLY A 112 -36.92 -12.38 -2.37
N VAL A 113 -36.94 -12.45 -3.71
CA VAL A 113 -35.73 -12.62 -4.52
C VAL A 113 -34.75 -11.47 -4.33
N SER A 114 -35.22 -10.22 -4.34
CA SER A 114 -34.34 -9.07 -4.12
C SER A 114 -33.73 -9.06 -2.71
N THR A 115 -34.50 -9.40 -1.68
CA THR A 115 -34.01 -9.49 -0.30
C THR A 115 -32.93 -10.57 -0.17
N GLU A 116 -33.16 -11.76 -0.72
CA GLU A 116 -32.20 -12.87 -0.70
C GLU A 116 -30.91 -12.52 -1.44
N LEU A 117 -31.00 -11.92 -2.63
CA LEU A 117 -29.83 -11.52 -3.41
C LEU A 117 -29.00 -10.44 -2.70
N VAL A 118 -29.66 -9.46 -2.07
CA VAL A 118 -28.97 -8.41 -1.30
C VAL A 118 -28.29 -9.00 -0.07
N LEU A 119 -28.97 -9.88 0.67
CA LEU A 119 -28.39 -10.55 1.84
C LEU A 119 -27.20 -11.42 1.45
N ALA A 120 -27.31 -12.20 0.36
CA ALA A 120 -26.22 -12.99 -0.18
C ALA A 120 -25.03 -12.11 -0.60
N GLY A 121 -25.30 -10.98 -1.27
CA GLY A 121 -24.29 -10.00 -1.66
C GLY A 121 -23.56 -9.38 -0.48
N ILE A 122 -24.29 -8.99 0.58
CA ILE A 122 -23.70 -8.46 1.81
C ILE A 122 -22.88 -9.52 2.53
N ALA A 123 -23.40 -10.74 2.67
CA ALA A 123 -22.69 -11.84 3.34
C ALA A 123 -21.40 -12.20 2.60
N GLY A 124 -21.47 -12.36 1.28
CA GLY A 124 -20.30 -12.63 0.42
C GLY A 124 -19.29 -11.49 0.48
N GLY A 125 -19.73 -10.25 0.27
CA GLY A 125 -18.87 -9.07 0.33
C GLY A 125 -18.19 -8.90 1.69
N GLY A 126 -18.92 -9.13 2.78
CA GLY A 126 -18.42 -9.11 4.15
C GLY A 126 -17.35 -10.17 4.41
N LEU A 127 -17.55 -11.40 3.92
CA LEU A 127 -16.56 -12.48 4.03
C LEU A 127 -15.26 -12.11 3.29
N TYR A 128 -15.35 -11.60 2.06
CA TYR A 128 -14.18 -11.10 1.32
C TYR A 128 -13.50 -9.93 2.05
N GLY A 129 -14.30 -9.05 2.66
CA GLY A 129 -13.79 -7.94 3.47
C GLY A 129 -13.00 -8.43 4.68
N LEU A 130 -13.48 -9.48 5.36
CA LEU A 130 -12.77 -10.10 6.48
C LEU A 130 -11.42 -10.70 6.03
N VAL A 131 -11.39 -11.39 4.88
CA VAL A 131 -10.15 -11.92 4.31
C VAL A 131 -9.17 -10.80 3.99
N ALA A 132 -9.62 -9.75 3.31
CA ALA A 132 -8.80 -8.58 2.98
C ALA A 132 -8.24 -7.90 4.25
N PHE A 133 -9.07 -7.75 5.28
CA PHE A 133 -8.65 -7.19 6.56
C PHE A 133 -7.60 -8.07 7.27
N ARG A 134 -7.77 -9.39 7.25
CA ARG A 134 -6.81 -10.33 7.85
C ARG A 134 -5.46 -10.31 7.15
N ILE A 135 -5.44 -10.27 5.82
CA ILE A 135 -4.20 -10.16 5.04
C ILE A 135 -3.52 -8.81 5.34
N SER A 136 -4.27 -7.71 5.26
CA SER A 136 -3.76 -6.37 5.58
C SER A 136 -3.17 -6.28 7.00
N SER A 137 -3.82 -6.93 7.98
CA SER A 137 -3.34 -6.93 9.36
C SER A 137 -2.00 -7.65 9.54
N LYS A 138 -1.64 -8.61 8.66
CA LYS A 138 -0.30 -9.24 8.68
C LYS A 138 0.81 -8.28 8.29
N MET A 139 0.51 -7.24 7.49
CA MET A 139 1.48 -6.23 7.08
C MET A 139 1.73 -5.15 8.14
N MET A 140 1.06 -5.23 9.30
CA MET A 140 1.11 -4.19 10.33
C MET A 140 2.52 -3.98 10.92
N GLY A 141 3.40 -4.99 10.86
CA GLY A 141 4.81 -4.84 11.23
C GLY A 141 5.50 -3.76 10.40
N PHE A 142 5.44 -3.88 9.07
CA PHE A 142 6.01 -2.90 8.13
C PHE A 142 5.36 -1.52 8.24
N VAL A 143 4.04 -1.49 8.46
CA VAL A 143 3.30 -0.24 8.62
C VAL A 143 3.76 0.52 9.87
N ARG A 144 4.00 -0.17 10.99
CA ARG A 144 4.50 0.46 12.22
C ARG A 144 5.95 0.92 12.06
N LEU A 145 6.78 0.15 11.34
CA LEU A 145 8.12 0.57 10.99
C LEU A 145 8.10 1.84 10.14
N ALA A 146 7.22 1.91 9.13
CA ALA A 146 7.01 3.13 8.33
C ALA A 146 6.62 4.33 9.19
N GLU A 147 5.68 4.16 10.12
CA GLU A 147 5.28 5.23 11.05
C GLU A 147 6.47 5.71 11.90
N GLY A 148 7.32 4.80 12.38
CA GLY A 148 8.55 5.13 13.11
C GLY A 148 9.52 5.94 12.23
N ILE A 149 9.78 5.49 11.01
CA ILE A 149 10.64 6.23 10.06
C ILE A 149 10.09 7.64 9.79
N PHE A 150 8.78 7.77 9.60
CA PHE A 150 8.15 9.07 9.38
C PHE A 150 8.25 9.99 10.60
N GLN A 151 8.19 9.43 11.81
CA GLN A 151 8.36 10.17 13.06
C GLN A 151 9.79 10.68 13.22
N GLU A 152 10.78 9.82 12.97
CA GLU A 152 12.20 10.19 13.04
C GLU A 152 12.55 11.25 11.99
N PHE A 153 11.92 11.20 10.81
CA PHE A 153 11.99 12.27 9.81
C PHE A 153 11.28 13.57 10.20
N GLY A 154 10.61 13.62 11.36
CA GLY A 154 9.90 14.78 11.88
C GLY A 154 8.56 15.06 11.21
N TRP A 155 7.99 14.11 10.46
CA TRP A 155 6.72 14.31 9.78
C TRP A 155 5.53 14.25 10.74
N LYS A 156 4.54 15.11 10.49
CA LYS A 156 3.30 15.18 11.28
C LYS A 156 2.25 14.23 10.70
N ASP A 157 1.34 13.79 11.57
CA ASP A 157 0.22 12.91 11.21
C ASP A 157 0.62 11.61 10.49
N VAL A 158 1.69 10.96 10.95
CA VAL A 158 2.33 9.79 10.32
C VAL A 158 1.37 8.64 9.97
N LYS A 159 0.31 8.46 10.77
CA LYS A 159 -0.69 7.40 10.57
C LYS A 159 -1.49 7.58 9.28
N ASN A 160 -1.63 8.82 8.80
CA ASN A 160 -2.40 9.18 7.62
C ASN A 160 -1.54 9.40 6.37
N ILE A 161 -0.21 9.28 6.48
CA ILE A 161 0.71 9.44 5.35
C ILE A 161 0.55 8.26 4.37
N ASP A 162 0.29 8.57 3.11
CA ASP A 162 0.26 7.62 2.00
C ASP A 162 1.23 8.10 0.92
N LEU A 163 2.49 7.66 0.97
CA LEU A 163 3.52 8.12 0.05
C LEU A 163 3.19 7.79 -1.41
N PRO A 164 2.67 6.60 -1.75
CA PRO A 164 2.20 6.32 -3.11
C PRO A 164 1.12 7.29 -3.60
N ALA A 165 0.14 7.63 -2.74
CA ALA A 165 -0.90 8.57 -3.11
C ALA A 165 -0.37 10.01 -3.26
N ILE A 166 0.51 10.46 -2.37
CA ILE A 166 1.17 11.78 -2.44
C ILE A 166 2.01 11.86 -3.72
N THR A 167 2.86 10.85 -3.95
CA THR A 167 3.72 10.77 -5.13
C THR A 167 2.90 10.82 -6.40
N LYS A 168 1.83 10.02 -6.50
CA LYS A 168 0.95 9.98 -7.68
C LYS A 168 0.31 11.33 -7.99
N LYS A 169 -0.06 12.13 -6.98
CA LYS A 169 -0.60 13.49 -7.18
C LYS A 169 0.43 14.48 -7.70
N SER A 170 1.69 14.30 -7.30
CA SER A 170 2.82 15.18 -7.68
C SER A 170 3.60 14.70 -8.92
N LYS A 171 3.20 13.59 -9.51
CA LYS A 171 3.91 12.95 -10.62
C LYS A 171 3.69 13.73 -11.92
N GLN A 172 4.76 14.27 -12.48
CA GLN A 172 4.71 14.98 -13.76
C GLN A 172 4.65 13.99 -14.95
N PRO A 173 4.08 14.41 -16.10
CA PRO A 173 4.14 13.63 -17.34
C PRO A 173 5.60 13.36 -17.72
N GLY A 174 5.97 12.10 -17.96
CA GLY A 174 7.35 11.69 -18.28
C GLY A 174 8.21 11.30 -17.07
N ALA A 175 7.71 11.41 -15.84
CA ALA A 175 8.43 10.93 -14.67
C ALA A 175 8.61 9.39 -14.68
N PRO A 176 9.72 8.85 -14.14
CA PRO A 176 10.02 7.42 -14.19
C PRO A 176 8.88 6.54 -13.65
N GLY A 177 8.71 5.35 -14.24
CA GLY A 177 7.72 4.36 -13.78
C GLY A 177 7.90 3.97 -12.32
N ALA A 178 9.15 3.85 -11.88
CA ALA A 178 9.54 3.51 -10.51
C ALA A 178 9.12 4.55 -9.44
N LEU A 179 8.95 5.83 -9.82
CA LEU A 179 8.49 6.88 -8.90
C LEU A 179 7.03 6.65 -8.50
N GLY A 180 6.81 6.44 -7.20
CA GLY A 180 5.53 6.09 -6.58
C GLY A 180 5.35 4.60 -6.33
N VAL A 181 6.36 3.78 -6.64
CA VAL A 181 6.37 2.33 -6.42
C VAL A 181 7.61 1.90 -5.64
N LEU A 182 8.81 2.22 -6.13
CA LEU A 182 10.09 1.81 -5.51
C LEU A 182 10.69 2.94 -4.63
N TYR A 183 10.49 4.18 -5.05
CA TYR A 183 10.83 5.37 -4.27
C TYR A 183 9.71 6.39 -4.41
N PHE A 184 9.64 7.33 -3.48
CA PHE A 184 8.49 8.20 -3.31
C PHE A 184 8.90 9.67 -3.23
N ARG A 185 7.95 10.54 -3.54
CA ARG A 185 8.03 11.98 -3.30
C ARG A 185 7.11 12.35 -2.14
N TYR A 186 7.56 13.25 -1.27
CA TYR A 186 6.83 13.70 -0.08
C TYR A 186 6.60 15.22 -0.02
#